data_AF-A0A7C0WRR5-F1
#
_entry.id   AF-A0A7C0WRR5-F1
#
_cell.length_a   1.000
_cell.length_b   1.000
_cell.length_c   1.000
_cell.angle_alpha   90.00
_cell.angle_beta   90.00
_cell.angle_gamma   90.00
#
_symmetry.space_group_name_H-M   'P 1'
#
loop_
_entity.id
_entity.type
_entity.pdbx_description
1 polymer ?
#
loop_
_entity_poly.entity_id
_entity_poly.type
_entity_poly.pdbx_seq_one_letter_code
_entity_poly.pdbx_strand_id
1 'polypeptide(L)'
;LSGAGGDELFAGYPWRYFRPGQSPDMETYIRRYYGYWQRLLDEPAIKRLFQPWLLSECSGYRTIDVFKNVLHNEKTIPGSPVDYINKSLYFEIKTFLHGLFLVEDKLSMANGVETRVPFMDNDLVDFASRVPVRFKLNNLAKNLSVDENLPGPQRMVYQTGDGKMILRKALSRYVPESIINQKKQGFSAPDASWFKGESIDYIRDLLLTNRAKINDFFEPAVTRQLIEEHVRGEENHRLLIWSLLSFEWWCRLFL
;
A
#
# COMPACT_ATOMS: atom_id res chain seq x y z
N LEU A 1 11.30 -18.62 8.46
CA LEU A 1 9.90 -18.65 7.95
C LEU A 1 9.31 -17.26 8.13
N SER A 2 8.65 -16.74 7.10
CA SER A 2 8.01 -15.42 7.12
C SER A 2 6.50 -15.53 7.27
N GLY A 3 5.88 -14.46 7.78
CA GLY A 3 4.43 -14.32 7.88
C GLY A 3 3.77 -13.72 6.63
N ALA A 4 4.53 -13.42 5.57
CA ALA A 4 4.03 -12.79 4.36
C ALA A 4 2.89 -13.62 3.72
N GLY A 5 1.82 -12.93 3.27
CA GLY A 5 0.60 -13.55 2.75
C GLY A 5 -0.47 -13.80 3.82
N GLY A 6 -0.11 -13.87 5.10
CA GLY A 6 -1.08 -14.13 6.18
C GLY A 6 -2.10 -13.00 6.37
N ASP A 7 -1.69 -11.74 6.18
CA ASP A 7 -2.61 -10.61 6.25
C ASP A 7 -3.45 -10.49 4.96
N GLU A 8 -2.84 -10.67 3.80
CA GLU A 8 -3.48 -10.49 2.50
C GLU A 8 -4.54 -11.58 2.22
N LEU A 9 -4.25 -12.83 2.57
CA LEU A 9 -5.19 -13.96 2.38
C LEU A 9 -6.38 -13.94 3.36
N PHE A 10 -6.14 -13.49 4.59
CA PHE A 10 -7.11 -13.55 5.70
C PHE A 10 -7.64 -12.18 6.15
N ALA A 11 -7.55 -11.16 5.29
CA ALA A 11 -8.11 -9.82 5.51
C ALA A 11 -7.57 -9.14 6.79
N GLY A 12 -6.25 -9.05 6.88
CA GLY A 12 -5.52 -8.44 8.00
C GLY A 12 -5.58 -6.92 8.06
N TYR A 13 -6.07 -6.25 7.01
CA TYR A 13 -6.21 -4.80 6.95
C TYR A 13 -7.68 -4.35 6.82
N PRO A 14 -8.55 -4.56 7.83
CA PRO A 14 -9.99 -4.32 7.70
C PRO A 14 -10.38 -2.93 7.15
N TRP A 15 -9.62 -1.89 7.51
CA TRP A 15 -9.86 -0.51 7.04
C TRP A 15 -9.72 -0.33 5.52
N ARG A 16 -8.95 -1.19 4.84
CA ARG A 16 -8.82 -1.18 3.38
C ARG A 16 -10.09 -1.60 2.67
N TYR A 17 -10.89 -2.44 3.32
CA TYR A 17 -12.00 -3.13 2.69
C TYR A 17 -13.36 -2.52 3.05
N PHE A 18 -13.53 -1.97 4.25
CA PHE A 18 -14.85 -1.51 4.72
C PHE A 18 -15.39 -0.31 3.93
N ARG A 19 -14.60 0.75 3.75
CA ARG A 19 -15.06 1.97 3.05
C ARG A 19 -15.37 1.71 1.57
N PRO A 20 -14.52 1.00 0.81
CA PRO A 20 -14.89 0.57 -0.54
C PRO A 20 -16.03 -0.45 -0.54
N GLY A 21 -16.08 -1.37 0.43
CA GLY A 21 -17.10 -2.40 0.52
C GLY A 21 -18.53 -1.87 0.68
N GLN A 22 -18.72 -0.67 1.22
CA GLN A 22 -20.03 -0.03 1.33
C GLN A 22 -20.38 0.85 0.11
N SER A 23 -19.82 0.56 -1.05
CA SER A 23 -20.13 1.32 -2.26
C SER A 23 -21.49 0.92 -2.83
N PRO A 24 -22.30 1.87 -3.32
CA PRO A 24 -23.61 1.58 -3.90
C PRO A 24 -23.53 0.89 -5.26
N ASP A 25 -22.40 1.05 -5.97
CA ASP A 25 -22.17 0.54 -7.31
C ASP A 25 -20.67 0.30 -7.57
N MET A 26 -20.38 -0.43 -8.66
CA MET A 26 -19.01 -0.82 -9.01
C MET A 26 -18.11 0.36 -9.38
N GLU A 27 -18.63 1.39 -10.03
CA GLU A 27 -17.85 2.57 -10.43
C GLU A 27 -17.45 3.37 -9.19
N THR A 28 -18.36 3.52 -8.23
CA THR A 28 -18.09 4.13 -6.94
C THR A 28 -17.11 3.30 -6.12
N TYR A 29 -17.21 1.97 -6.14
CA TYR A 29 -16.22 1.08 -5.52
C TYR A 29 -14.82 1.32 -6.09
N ILE A 30 -14.68 1.27 -7.42
CA ILE A 30 -13.40 1.47 -8.10
C ILE A 30 -12.83 2.82 -7.73
N ARG A 31 -13.61 3.90 -7.84
CA ARG A 31 -13.13 5.26 -7.53
C ARG A 31 -12.64 5.39 -6.09
N ARG A 32 -13.39 4.83 -5.13
CA ARG A 32 -13.02 4.85 -3.70
C ARG A 32 -11.77 4.03 -3.42
N TYR A 33 -11.67 2.84 -4.01
CA TYR A 33 -10.54 1.94 -3.78
C TYR A 33 -9.28 2.41 -4.50
N TYR A 34 -9.41 2.91 -5.73
CA TYR A 34 -8.34 3.61 -6.45
C TYR A 34 -7.84 4.81 -5.65
N GLY A 35 -8.74 5.65 -5.13
CA GLY A 35 -8.37 6.78 -4.28
C GLY A 35 -7.64 6.37 -3.00
N TYR A 36 -7.97 5.21 -2.41
CA TYR A 36 -7.21 4.66 -1.27
C TYR A 36 -5.77 4.29 -1.66
N TRP A 37 -5.58 3.71 -2.85
CA TRP A 37 -4.26 3.30 -3.35
C TRP A 37 -3.46 4.42 -4.02
N GLN A 38 -4.11 5.53 -4.37
CA GLN A 38 -3.46 6.76 -4.83
C GLN A 38 -2.81 7.50 -3.64
N ARG A 39 -1.70 6.94 -3.14
CA ARG A 39 -1.04 7.37 -1.91
C ARG A 39 0.13 8.34 -2.10
N LEU A 40 0.56 8.56 -3.34
CA LEU A 40 1.70 9.43 -3.63
C LEU A 40 1.27 10.88 -3.78
N LEU A 41 0.37 11.13 -4.73
CA LEU A 41 -0.11 12.47 -5.10
C LEU A 41 -1.51 12.38 -5.69
N ASP A 42 -2.29 13.44 -5.52
CA ASP A 42 -3.56 13.63 -6.20
C ASP A 42 -3.36 14.08 -7.66
N GLU A 43 -4.44 14.03 -8.44
CA GLU A 43 -4.45 14.44 -9.85
C GLU A 43 -3.93 15.87 -10.10
N PRO A 44 -4.35 16.90 -9.33
CA PRO A 44 -3.79 18.24 -9.44
C PRO A 44 -2.28 18.29 -9.19
N ALA A 45 -1.77 17.62 -8.16
CA ALA A 45 -0.34 17.63 -7.85
C ALA A 45 0.47 16.88 -8.92
N ILE A 46 -0.04 15.78 -9.49
CA ILE A 46 0.60 15.11 -10.64
C ILE A 46 0.79 16.08 -11.81
N LYS A 47 -0.25 16.85 -12.18
CA LYS A 47 -0.18 17.81 -13.28
C LYS A 47 0.80 18.97 -13.03
N ARG A 48 1.04 19.32 -11.77
CA ARG A 48 2.04 20.32 -11.39
C ARG A 48 3.45 19.75 -11.31
N LEU A 49 3.59 18.50 -10.87
CA LEU A 49 4.89 17.88 -10.62
C LEU A 49 5.57 17.44 -11.91
N PHE A 50 4.86 16.83 -12.84
CA PHE A 50 5.48 16.26 -14.05
C PHE A 50 5.78 17.35 -15.08
N GLN A 51 6.91 17.21 -15.78
CA GLN A 51 7.27 18.12 -16.88
C GLN A 51 6.21 18.08 -18.00
N PRO A 52 5.95 19.21 -18.71
CA PRO A 52 4.89 19.29 -19.71
C PRO A 52 5.04 18.29 -20.86
N TRP A 53 6.27 18.02 -21.29
CA TRP A 53 6.55 17.07 -22.35
C TRP A 53 6.09 15.66 -21.98
N LEU A 54 6.32 15.25 -20.73
CA LEU A 54 5.97 13.93 -20.23
C LEU A 54 4.45 13.79 -20.06
N LEU A 55 3.78 14.84 -19.57
CA LEU A 55 2.33 14.88 -19.50
C LEU A 55 1.68 14.76 -20.89
N SER A 56 2.26 15.38 -21.92
CA SER A 56 1.79 15.29 -23.30
C SER A 56 1.90 13.86 -23.82
N GLU A 57 3.06 13.22 -23.66
CA GLU A 57 3.31 11.83 -24.06
C GLU A 57 2.36 10.85 -23.34
N CYS A 58 2.03 11.13 -22.08
CA CYS A 58 1.15 10.29 -21.27
C CYS A 58 -0.34 10.65 -21.34
N SER A 59 -0.75 11.61 -22.17
CA SER A 59 -2.13 12.16 -22.18
C SER A 59 -3.24 11.12 -22.45
N GLY A 60 -2.92 10.03 -23.13
CA GLY A 60 -3.85 8.90 -23.38
C GLY A 60 -3.94 7.87 -22.25
N TYR A 61 -3.11 7.98 -21.21
CA TYR A 61 -2.98 6.96 -20.18
C TYR A 61 -3.52 7.48 -18.84
N ARG A 62 -4.59 6.86 -18.34
CA ARG A 62 -5.07 7.12 -16.98
C ARG A 62 -4.75 5.92 -16.10
N THR A 63 -4.09 6.18 -14.98
CA THR A 63 -3.73 5.17 -13.97
C THR A 63 -4.95 4.43 -13.42
N ILE A 64 -6.11 5.09 -13.35
CA ILE A 64 -7.36 4.45 -12.95
C ILE A 64 -7.82 3.36 -13.95
N ASP A 65 -7.50 3.49 -15.24
CA ASP A 65 -7.85 2.47 -16.24
C ASP A 65 -6.99 1.21 -16.06
N VAL A 66 -5.71 1.39 -15.75
CA VAL A 66 -4.81 0.28 -15.36
C VAL A 66 -5.32 -0.42 -14.10
N PHE A 67 -5.74 0.37 -13.10
CA PHE A 67 -6.33 -0.16 -11.87
C PHE A 67 -7.62 -0.96 -12.14
N LYS A 68 -8.50 -0.43 -12.99
CA LYS A 68 -9.74 -1.09 -13.44
C LYS A 68 -9.46 -2.45 -14.06
N ASN A 69 -8.44 -2.56 -14.92
CA ASN A 69 -8.12 -3.80 -15.64
C ASN A 69 -7.83 -4.99 -14.71
N VAL A 70 -7.27 -4.75 -13.52
CA VAL A 70 -7.04 -5.82 -12.53
C VAL A 70 -8.36 -6.39 -12.00
N LEU A 71 -9.40 -5.54 -11.88
CA LEU A 71 -10.70 -5.86 -11.28
C LEU A 71 -11.74 -6.40 -12.28
N HIS A 72 -11.51 -6.22 -13.58
CA HIS A 72 -12.44 -6.58 -14.66
C HIS A 72 -12.42 -8.07 -15.06
N ASN A 73 -11.41 -8.85 -14.67
CA ASN A 73 -11.28 -10.25 -15.08
C ASN A 73 -12.24 -11.24 -14.40
N GLU A 74 -13.27 -10.77 -13.69
CA GLU A 74 -14.19 -11.64 -12.95
C GLU A 74 -15.57 -11.76 -13.62
N LYS A 75 -16.08 -12.99 -13.67
CA LYS A 75 -17.35 -13.37 -14.29
C LYS A 75 -18.59 -12.88 -13.53
N THR A 76 -18.44 -12.41 -12.30
CA THR A 76 -19.53 -12.02 -11.41
C THR A 76 -19.69 -10.51 -11.37
N ILE A 77 -20.91 -10.02 -11.60
CA ILE A 77 -21.29 -8.63 -11.40
C ILE A 77 -21.38 -8.40 -9.89
N PRO A 78 -20.47 -7.62 -9.29
CA PRO A 78 -20.47 -7.37 -7.86
C PRO A 78 -21.65 -6.46 -7.49
N GLY A 79 -22.38 -6.83 -6.44
CA GLY A 79 -23.53 -6.05 -5.96
C GLY A 79 -23.67 -6.02 -4.45
N SER A 80 -22.86 -6.80 -3.73
CA SER A 80 -22.86 -6.83 -2.26
C SER A 80 -21.53 -6.35 -1.68
N PRO A 81 -21.53 -5.87 -0.41
CA PRO A 81 -20.29 -5.55 0.28
C PRO A 81 -19.28 -6.70 0.35
N VAL A 82 -19.78 -7.94 0.40
CA VAL A 82 -18.94 -9.15 0.40
C VAL A 82 -18.17 -9.28 -0.92
N ASP A 83 -18.81 -8.99 -2.06
CA ASP A 83 -18.18 -9.05 -3.37
C ASP A 83 -17.06 -8.02 -3.50
N TYR A 84 -17.30 -6.78 -3.07
CA TYR A 84 -16.30 -5.72 -3.08
C TYR A 84 -15.12 -6.00 -2.15
N ILE A 85 -15.35 -6.63 -1.00
CA ILE A 85 -14.26 -7.06 -0.11
C ILE A 85 -13.42 -8.15 -0.79
N ASN A 86 -14.05 -9.17 -1.39
CA ASN A 86 -13.33 -10.22 -2.11
C ASN A 86 -12.50 -9.65 -3.27
N LYS A 87 -13.04 -8.70 -4.03
CA LYS A 87 -12.31 -7.98 -5.08
C LYS A 87 -11.09 -7.23 -4.55
N SER A 88 -11.22 -6.62 -3.37
CA SER A 88 -10.11 -5.92 -2.72
C SER A 88 -9.01 -6.88 -2.27
N LEU A 89 -9.38 -8.03 -1.70
CA LEU A 89 -8.42 -9.08 -1.34
C LEU A 89 -7.70 -9.64 -2.57
N TYR A 90 -8.45 -9.91 -3.64
CA TYR A 90 -7.89 -10.36 -4.92
C TYR A 90 -6.90 -9.33 -5.49
N PHE A 91 -7.29 -8.06 -5.51
CA PHE A 91 -6.43 -6.97 -5.97
C PHE A 91 -5.10 -6.95 -5.21
N GLU A 92 -5.15 -6.97 -3.87
CA GLU A 92 -3.94 -6.97 -3.03
C GLU A 92 -3.04 -8.19 -3.29
N ILE A 93 -3.61 -9.39 -3.43
CA ILE A 93 -2.84 -10.59 -3.79
C ILE A 93 -2.17 -10.43 -5.17
N LYS A 94 -2.85 -9.78 -6.13
CA LYS A 94 -2.34 -9.61 -7.50
C LYS A 94 -1.34 -8.47 -7.67
N THR A 95 -1.40 -7.40 -6.87
CA THR A 95 -0.63 -6.17 -7.14
C THR A 95 0.24 -5.70 -5.97
N PHE A 96 -0.04 -6.17 -4.76
CA PHE A 96 0.68 -5.73 -3.55
C PHE A 96 1.63 -6.84 -3.06
N LEU A 97 1.12 -8.06 -2.99
CA LEU A 97 1.80 -9.19 -2.35
C LEU A 97 3.11 -9.58 -3.05
N HIS A 98 3.17 -9.52 -4.38
CA HIS A 98 4.41 -9.81 -5.12
C HIS A 98 5.55 -8.86 -4.76
N GLY A 99 5.23 -7.59 -4.42
CA GLY A 99 6.22 -6.59 -4.03
C GLY A 99 6.86 -6.95 -2.69
N LEU A 100 6.06 -7.49 -1.75
CA LEU A 100 6.56 -7.98 -0.47
C LEU A 100 7.55 -9.14 -0.65
N PHE A 101 7.24 -10.08 -1.55
CA PHE A 101 8.15 -11.19 -1.83
C PHE A 101 9.46 -10.73 -2.42
N LEU A 102 9.42 -9.77 -3.36
CA LEU A 102 10.63 -9.24 -3.97
C LEU A 102 11.56 -8.58 -2.96
N VAL A 103 11.01 -7.80 -2.03
CA VAL A 103 11.79 -7.13 -0.98
C VAL A 103 12.34 -8.15 0.00
N GLU A 104 11.51 -9.09 0.47
CA GLU A 104 11.93 -10.14 1.40
C GLU A 104 13.05 -11.01 0.81
N ASP A 105 12.87 -11.49 -0.42
CA ASP A 105 13.83 -12.33 -1.13
C ASP A 105 15.17 -11.62 -1.38
N LYS A 106 15.14 -10.38 -1.88
CA LYS A 106 16.38 -9.62 -2.11
C LYS A 106 17.17 -9.39 -0.82
N LEU A 107 16.49 -9.04 0.26
CA LEU A 107 17.15 -8.77 1.54
C LEU A 107 17.67 -10.05 2.19
N SER A 108 16.92 -11.14 2.12
CA SER A 108 17.35 -12.42 2.69
C SER A 108 18.53 -13.01 1.91
N MET A 109 18.44 -13.04 0.57
CA MET A 109 19.49 -13.56 -0.30
C MET A 109 20.76 -12.71 -0.27
N ALA A 110 20.64 -11.39 -0.11
CA ALA A 110 21.82 -10.52 0.11
C ALA A 110 22.62 -10.90 1.36
N ASN A 111 22.00 -11.62 2.31
CA ASN A 111 22.63 -12.10 3.54
C ASN A 111 22.78 -13.63 3.56
N GLY A 112 22.61 -14.31 2.42
CA GLY A 112 22.73 -15.78 2.33
C GLY A 112 21.68 -16.55 3.14
N VAL A 113 20.52 -15.94 3.41
CA VAL A 113 19.42 -16.55 4.17
C VAL A 113 18.29 -16.92 3.21
N GLU A 114 17.86 -18.18 3.23
CA GLU A 114 16.65 -18.61 2.52
C GLU A 114 15.39 -18.30 3.36
N THR A 115 14.54 -17.41 2.85
CA THR A 115 13.21 -17.15 3.40
C THR A 115 12.17 -18.07 2.79
N ARG A 116 11.23 -18.57 3.60
CA ARG A 116 10.07 -19.34 3.14
C ARG A 116 8.78 -18.71 3.62
N VAL A 117 7.77 -18.73 2.75
CA VAL A 117 6.46 -18.09 2.93
C VAL A 117 5.35 -19.15 3.07
N PRO A 118 5.22 -19.83 4.22
CA PRO A 118 4.27 -20.93 4.38
C PRO A 118 2.80 -20.56 4.14
N PHE A 119 2.43 -19.28 4.31
CA PHE A 119 1.08 -18.82 3.98
C PHE A 119 0.78 -18.85 2.47
N MET A 120 1.81 -18.94 1.64
CA MET A 120 1.71 -18.95 0.18
C MET A 120 1.78 -20.36 -0.41
N ASP A 121 1.58 -21.38 0.43
CA ASP A 121 1.29 -22.71 -0.06
C ASP A 121 0.03 -22.68 -0.96
N ASN A 122 0.08 -23.34 -2.11
CA ASN A 122 -0.98 -23.28 -3.11
C ASN A 122 -2.31 -23.78 -2.56
N ASP A 123 -2.31 -24.84 -1.74
CA ASP A 123 -3.54 -25.39 -1.17
C ASP A 123 -4.12 -24.44 -0.13
N LEU A 124 -3.28 -23.74 0.63
CA LEU A 124 -3.74 -22.73 1.59
C LEU A 124 -4.30 -21.50 0.88
N VAL A 125 -3.66 -21.03 -0.20
CA VAL A 125 -4.16 -19.91 -1.02
C VAL A 125 -5.51 -20.27 -1.62
N ASP A 126 -5.63 -21.47 -2.20
CA ASP A 126 -6.88 -21.99 -2.77
C ASP A 126 -7.97 -22.08 -1.72
N PHE A 127 -7.67 -22.64 -0.54
CA PHE A 127 -8.59 -22.69 0.58
C PHE A 127 -9.01 -21.27 1.00
N ALA A 128 -8.05 -20.38 1.26
CA ALA A 128 -8.31 -19.03 1.73
C ALA A 128 -9.16 -18.23 0.73
N SER A 129 -8.97 -18.43 -0.58
CA SER A 129 -9.77 -17.78 -1.62
C SER A 129 -11.26 -18.18 -1.58
N ARG A 130 -11.57 -19.38 -1.09
CA ARG A 130 -12.93 -19.94 -0.98
C ARG A 130 -13.59 -19.67 0.38
N VAL A 131 -12.81 -19.26 1.38
CA VAL A 131 -13.34 -18.94 2.72
C VAL A 131 -14.27 -17.72 2.66
N PRO A 132 -15.53 -17.83 3.10
CA PRO A 132 -16.45 -16.70 3.17
C PRO A 132 -15.91 -15.54 4.00
N VAL A 133 -16.09 -14.30 3.53
CA VAL A 133 -15.59 -13.07 4.19
C VAL A 133 -15.98 -12.97 5.67
N ARG A 134 -17.18 -13.44 6.05
CA ARG A 134 -17.66 -13.46 7.44
C ARG A 134 -16.78 -14.25 8.41
N PHE A 135 -15.90 -15.13 7.91
CA PHE A 135 -14.92 -15.84 8.71
C PHE A 135 -13.56 -15.14 8.73
N LYS A 136 -13.28 -14.22 7.79
CA LYS A 136 -12.03 -13.44 7.75
C LYS A 136 -12.13 -12.16 8.55
N LEU A 137 -13.26 -11.45 8.42
CA LEU A 137 -13.52 -10.15 9.03
C LEU A 137 -14.65 -10.23 10.07
N ASN A 138 -14.47 -9.50 11.17
CA ASN A 138 -15.52 -9.23 12.14
C ASN A 138 -16.27 -7.94 11.77
N ASN A 139 -17.57 -7.89 12.09
CA ASN A 139 -18.45 -6.71 11.98
C ASN A 139 -18.23 -5.81 10.73
N LEU A 140 -18.81 -6.24 9.59
CA LEU A 140 -18.75 -5.51 8.31
C LEU A 140 -19.37 -4.10 8.33
N ALA A 141 -20.14 -3.75 9.37
CA ALA A 141 -20.84 -2.47 9.47
C ALA A 141 -20.02 -1.36 10.16
N LYS A 142 -18.83 -1.68 10.68
CA LYS A 142 -18.04 -0.71 11.45
C LYS A 142 -17.28 0.25 10.53
N ASN A 143 -17.60 1.55 10.65
CA ASN A 143 -16.87 2.62 9.99
C ASN A 143 -15.48 2.78 10.62
N LEU A 144 -14.45 2.33 9.92
CA LEU A 144 -13.06 2.66 10.25
C LEU A 144 -12.57 3.68 9.21
N SER A 145 -12.69 4.96 9.54
CA SER A 145 -12.05 6.06 8.80
C SER A 145 -10.59 6.15 9.19
N VAL A 146 -9.81 5.15 8.77
CA VAL A 146 -8.38 5.10 9.02
C VAL A 146 -7.67 5.48 7.72
N ASP A 147 -6.90 6.55 7.77
CA ASP A 147 -6.00 6.96 6.68
C ASP A 147 -4.55 6.82 7.17
N GLU A 148 -3.79 5.95 6.50
CA GLU A 148 -2.39 5.63 6.82
C GLU A 148 -1.41 6.74 6.45
N ASN A 149 -1.87 7.76 5.71
CA ASN A 149 -1.04 8.87 5.26
C ASN A 149 -1.22 10.10 6.15
N LEU A 150 -2.15 10.13 7.10
CA LEU A 150 -2.30 11.28 7.99
C LEU A 150 -1.04 11.48 8.86
N PRO A 151 -0.59 12.74 9.05
CA PRO A 151 0.50 13.06 9.98
C PRO A 151 0.14 12.68 11.42
N GLY A 152 1.09 12.08 12.15
CA GLY A 152 0.93 11.75 13.57
C GLY A 152 1.53 10.40 13.97
N PRO A 153 1.45 10.02 15.26
CA PRO A 153 1.95 8.73 15.72
C PRO A 153 1.14 7.59 15.08
N GLN A 154 1.77 6.89 14.13
CA GLN A 154 1.21 5.77 13.36
C GLN A 154 0.60 4.67 14.25
N ARG A 155 0.96 4.62 15.55
CA ARG A 155 0.39 3.72 16.57
C ARG A 155 -1.13 3.85 16.77
N MET A 156 -1.75 4.98 16.40
CA MET A 156 -3.21 5.17 16.53
C MET A 156 -4.01 4.57 15.35
N VAL A 157 -3.36 4.35 14.20
CA VAL A 157 -3.99 3.97 12.92
C VAL A 157 -4.32 2.46 12.89
N TYR A 158 -3.56 1.61 13.58
CA TYR A 158 -3.60 0.14 13.42
C TYR A 158 -4.42 -0.64 14.47
N GLN A 159 -5.27 0.03 15.25
CA GLN A 159 -5.84 -0.56 16.46
C GLN A 159 -7.12 -1.40 16.27
N THR A 160 -7.18 -2.24 15.24
CA THR A 160 -8.32 -3.14 15.01
C THR A 160 -7.96 -4.60 15.29
N GLY A 161 -8.91 -5.31 15.92
CA GLY A 161 -8.88 -6.76 16.11
C GLY A 161 -9.79 -7.50 15.13
N ASP A 162 -10.34 -6.78 14.14
CA ASP A 162 -11.47 -7.22 13.33
C ASP A 162 -11.05 -8.02 12.07
N GLY A 163 -9.75 -8.29 11.91
CA GLY A 163 -9.20 -9.06 10.78
C GLY A 163 -8.55 -10.37 11.22
N LYS A 164 -8.38 -11.28 10.25
CA LYS A 164 -7.77 -12.61 10.44
C LYS A 164 -8.55 -13.51 11.40
N MET A 165 -9.87 -13.39 11.47
CA MET A 165 -10.67 -14.06 12.51
C MET A 165 -10.54 -15.59 12.46
N ILE A 166 -10.66 -16.20 11.28
CA ILE A 166 -10.47 -17.65 11.10
C ILE A 166 -9.05 -18.10 11.44
N LEU A 167 -8.04 -17.30 11.07
CA LEU A 167 -6.64 -17.59 11.37
C LEU A 167 -6.35 -17.50 12.87
N ARG A 168 -6.85 -16.46 13.55
CA ARG A 168 -6.78 -16.31 15.01
C ARG A 168 -7.43 -17.49 15.72
N LYS A 169 -8.61 -17.92 15.26
CA LYS A 169 -9.33 -19.08 15.82
C LYS A 169 -8.59 -20.39 15.58
N ALA A 170 -7.96 -20.58 14.42
CA ALA A 170 -7.17 -21.77 14.13
C ALA A 170 -5.91 -21.83 15.01
N LEU A 171 -5.25 -20.70 15.23
CA LEU A 171 -4.01 -20.62 16.00
C LEU A 171 -4.22 -20.56 17.53
N SER A 172 -5.45 -20.36 18.02
CA SER A 172 -5.71 -20.23 19.46
C SER A 172 -5.38 -21.48 20.28
N ARG A 173 -5.21 -22.62 19.62
CA ARG A 173 -4.76 -23.88 20.25
C ARG A 173 -3.25 -23.94 20.47
N TYR A 174 -2.50 -23.09 19.78
CA TYR A 174 -1.03 -23.14 19.74
C TYR A 174 -0.37 -21.89 20.30
N VAL A 175 -1.12 -20.78 20.37
CA VAL A 175 -0.59 -19.47 20.73
C VAL A 175 -1.38 -18.90 21.92
N PRO A 176 -0.72 -18.32 22.94
CA PRO A 176 -1.38 -17.72 24.09
C PRO A 176 -2.44 -16.68 23.72
N GLU A 177 -3.50 -16.61 24.53
CA GLU A 177 -4.60 -15.65 24.35
C GLU A 177 -4.11 -14.20 24.28
N SER A 178 -3.07 -13.87 25.05
CA SER A 178 -2.43 -12.55 25.06
C SER A 178 -1.80 -12.14 23.73
N ILE A 179 -1.46 -13.09 22.86
CA ILE A 179 -0.98 -12.85 21.48
C ILE A 179 -2.14 -12.90 20.50
N ILE A 180 -3.04 -13.89 20.64
CA ILE A 180 -4.21 -14.05 19.77
C ILE A 180 -5.13 -12.84 19.77
N ASN A 181 -5.25 -12.13 20.91
CA ASN A 181 -6.09 -10.95 21.03
C ASN A 181 -5.36 -9.63 20.74
N GLN A 182 -4.07 -9.68 20.34
CA GLN A 182 -3.35 -8.45 20.01
C GLN A 182 -3.98 -7.74 18.81
N LYS A 183 -4.07 -6.42 18.94
CA LYS A 183 -4.37 -5.52 17.83
C LYS A 183 -3.23 -5.57 16.83
N LYS A 184 -3.54 -5.35 15.55
CA LYS A 184 -2.50 -5.33 14.51
C LYS A 184 -1.47 -4.26 14.85
N GLN A 185 -0.21 -4.62 14.75
CA GLN A 185 0.91 -3.68 14.82
C GLN A 185 1.60 -3.71 13.46
N GLY A 186 1.72 -2.54 12.84
CA GLY A 186 2.54 -2.38 11.65
C GLY A 186 4.01 -2.28 12.04
N PHE A 187 4.87 -2.92 11.25
CA PHE A 187 6.31 -2.70 11.31
C PHE A 187 6.69 -1.85 10.10
N SER A 188 6.38 -0.55 10.18
CA SER A 188 6.84 0.42 9.20
C SER A 188 8.27 0.84 9.53
N ALA A 189 9.10 1.00 8.50
CA ALA A 189 10.34 1.75 8.65
C ALA A 189 10.00 3.16 9.17
N PRO A 190 10.86 3.78 9.99
CA PRO A 190 10.65 5.14 10.50
C PRO A 190 11.01 6.20 9.44
N ASP A 191 10.63 5.94 8.18
CA ASP A 191 10.85 6.77 7.00
C ASP A 191 10.33 8.20 7.19
N ALA A 192 9.12 8.35 7.75
CA ALA A 192 8.51 9.64 8.04
C ALA A 192 9.32 10.51 9.01
N SER A 193 10.08 9.90 9.93
CA SER A 193 10.98 10.63 10.84
C SER A 193 12.37 10.80 10.25
N TRP A 194 12.88 9.79 9.55
CA TRP A 194 14.19 9.84 8.90
C TRP A 194 14.25 10.93 7.82
N PHE A 195 13.18 11.08 7.03
CA PHE A 195 13.10 12.09 5.98
C PHE A 195 12.88 13.52 6.48
N LYS A 196 12.78 13.73 7.80
CA LYS A 196 12.77 15.06 8.44
C LYS A 196 13.99 15.33 9.30
N GLY A 197 14.57 14.26 9.87
CA GLY A 197 15.73 14.31 10.74
C GLY A 197 16.99 13.84 10.03
N GLU A 198 17.51 12.69 10.45
CA GLU A 198 18.87 12.20 10.13
C GLU A 198 19.19 12.08 8.63
N SER A 199 18.19 11.89 7.76
CA SER A 199 18.40 11.68 6.32
C SER A 199 18.06 12.91 5.48
N ILE A 200 17.67 14.04 6.06
CA ILE A 200 17.22 15.19 5.27
C ILE A 200 18.33 15.77 4.39
N ASP A 201 19.56 15.84 4.89
CA ASP A 201 20.68 16.41 4.12
C ASP A 201 20.98 15.54 2.91
N TYR A 202 20.96 14.21 3.07
CA TYR A 202 21.06 13.27 1.95
C TYR A 202 19.95 13.48 0.90
N ILE A 203 18.70 13.65 1.34
CA ILE A 203 17.57 13.90 0.44
C ILE A 203 17.76 15.23 -0.31
N ARG A 204 18.19 16.29 0.38
CA ARG A 204 18.43 17.60 -0.22
C ARG A 204 19.56 17.55 -1.23
N ASP A 205 20.68 16.92 -0.88
CA ASP A 205 21.85 16.81 -1.75
C ASP A 205 21.58 15.95 -2.99
N LEU A 206 20.71 14.96 -2.85
CA LEU A 206 20.38 14.06 -3.95
C LEU A 206 19.28 14.64 -4.86
N LEU A 207 18.18 15.16 -4.30
CA LEU A 207 16.98 15.52 -5.04
C LEU A 207 16.80 17.03 -5.27
N LEU A 208 17.36 17.90 -4.41
CA LEU A 208 17.10 19.35 -4.46
C LEU A 208 18.24 20.16 -5.11
N THR A 209 19.05 19.50 -5.94
CA THR A 209 20.13 20.14 -6.70
C THR A 209 19.75 20.29 -8.16
N ASN A 210 20.31 21.31 -8.83
CA ASN A 210 20.12 21.50 -10.27
C ASN A 210 20.73 20.37 -11.12
N ARG A 211 21.51 19.47 -10.50
CA ARG A 211 22.15 18.32 -11.15
C ARG A 211 21.37 17.02 -10.96
N ALA A 212 20.28 17.02 -10.19
CA ALA A 212 19.43 15.84 -10.04
C ALA A 212 18.86 15.47 -11.41
N LYS A 213 19.00 14.20 -11.81
CA LYS A 213 18.54 13.73 -13.12
C LYS A 213 17.03 13.71 -13.20
N ILE A 214 16.34 13.55 -12.07
CA ILE A 214 14.87 13.63 -12.03
C ILE A 214 14.30 14.98 -12.48
N ASN A 215 15.10 16.05 -12.52
CA ASN A 215 14.67 17.38 -13.00
C ASN A 215 14.23 17.35 -14.49
N ASP A 216 14.72 16.39 -15.27
CA ASP A 216 14.29 16.19 -16.65
C ASP A 216 12.84 15.71 -16.76
N PHE A 217 12.30 15.10 -15.68
CA PHE A 217 10.98 14.48 -15.62
C PHE A 217 10.00 15.21 -14.70
N PHE A 218 10.52 15.86 -13.65
CA PHE A 218 9.73 16.59 -12.65
C PHE A 218 10.13 18.06 -12.56
N GLU A 219 9.16 18.92 -12.28
CA GLU A 219 9.33 20.34 -12.03
C GLU A 219 10.10 20.54 -10.71
N PRO A 220 11.34 21.09 -10.75
CA PRO A 220 12.18 21.23 -9.57
C PRO A 220 11.54 22.07 -8.46
N ALA A 221 10.80 23.13 -8.82
CA ALA A 221 10.13 23.99 -7.84
C ALA A 221 9.05 23.24 -7.05
N VAL A 222 8.23 22.45 -7.74
CA VAL A 222 7.15 21.65 -7.13
C VAL A 222 7.72 20.49 -6.33
N THR A 223 8.77 19.84 -6.83
CA THR A 223 9.51 18.79 -6.12
C THR A 223 10.04 19.30 -4.78
N ARG A 224 10.68 20.48 -4.78
CA ARG A 224 11.16 21.15 -3.57
C ARG A 224 10.02 21.45 -2.60
N GLN A 225 8.93 22.02 -3.10
CA GLN A 225 7.77 22.35 -2.27
C GLN A 225 7.24 21.12 -1.53
N LEU A 226 7.01 20.01 -2.23
CA LEU A 226 6.48 18.76 -1.65
C LEU A 226 7.43 18.16 -0.60
N ILE A 227 8.75 18.19 -0.85
CA ILE A 227 9.74 17.74 0.13
C ILE A 227 9.71 18.65 1.38
N GLU A 228 9.62 19.96 1.21
CA GLU A 228 9.60 20.90 2.33
C GLU A 228 8.31 20.83 3.16
N GLU A 229 7.14 20.62 2.53
CA GLU A 229 5.87 20.35 3.22
C GLU A 229 6.01 19.14 4.16
N HIS A 230 6.71 18.09 3.70
CA HIS A 230 7.00 16.92 4.54
C HIS A 230 7.90 17.27 5.72
N VAL A 231 9.00 17.96 5.46
CA VAL A 231 9.98 18.37 6.49
C VAL A 231 9.33 19.23 7.56
N ARG A 232 8.47 20.18 7.17
CA ARG A 232 7.71 21.03 8.11
C ARG A 232 6.61 20.27 8.86
N GLY A 233 6.20 19.11 8.34
CA GLY A 233 5.14 18.29 8.94
C GLY A 233 3.73 18.76 8.64
N GLU A 234 3.58 19.55 7.59
CA GLU A 234 2.28 19.95 7.04
C GLU A 234 1.59 18.73 6.41
N GLU A 235 2.33 17.96 5.61
CA GLU A 235 1.82 16.78 4.92
C GLU A 235 2.79 15.58 5.04
N ASN A 236 2.29 14.36 4.83
CA ASN A 236 3.13 13.15 4.91
C ASN A 236 3.51 12.61 3.53
N HIS A 237 4.47 13.26 2.87
CA HIS A 237 4.99 12.81 1.57
C HIS A 237 6.04 11.68 1.64
N ARG A 238 6.11 10.87 2.71
CA ARG A 238 7.18 9.86 2.87
C ARG A 238 7.27 8.88 1.69
N LEU A 239 6.12 8.42 1.19
CA LEU A 239 6.07 7.47 0.08
C LEU A 239 6.52 8.12 -1.22
N LEU A 240 6.12 9.38 -1.46
CA LEU A 240 6.56 10.15 -2.61
C LEU A 240 8.07 10.38 -2.58
N ILE A 241 8.63 10.81 -1.44
CA ILE A 241 10.07 11.04 -1.28
C ILE A 241 10.83 9.74 -1.56
N TRP A 242 10.39 8.61 -1.03
CA TRP A 242 10.98 7.31 -1.32
C TRP A 242 10.94 6.95 -2.81
N SER A 243 9.81 7.22 -3.49
CA SER A 243 9.69 7.01 -4.94
C SER A 243 10.65 7.91 -5.74
N LEU A 244 10.79 9.18 -5.36
CA LEU A 244 11.72 10.13 -6.00
C LEU A 244 13.18 9.71 -5.80
N LEU A 245 13.56 9.28 -4.59
CA LEU A 245 14.89 8.73 -4.30
C LEU A 245 15.19 7.51 -5.17
N SER A 246 14.24 6.58 -5.23
CA SER A 246 14.37 5.36 -6.03
C SER A 246 14.54 5.69 -7.52
N PHE A 247 13.76 6.65 -8.03
CA PHE A 247 13.82 7.06 -9.42
C PHE A 247 15.10 7.82 -9.75
N GLU A 248 15.59 8.72 -8.88
CA GLU A 248 16.87 9.40 -9.07
C GLU A 248 18.03 8.41 -9.16
N TRP A 249 18.07 7.39 -8.29
CA TRP A 249 19.09 6.34 -8.39
C TRP A 249 18.99 5.54 -9.67
N TRP A 250 17.77 5.22 -10.11
CA TRP A 250 17.57 4.55 -11.39
C TRP A 250 18.11 5.42 -12.54
N CYS A 251 17.77 6.71 -12.59
CA CYS A 251 18.30 7.63 -13.59
C CYS A 251 19.84 7.72 -13.53
N ARG A 252 20.44 7.69 -12.33
CA ARG A 252 21.90 7.73 -12.18
C ARG A 252 22.60 6.51 -12.76
N LEU A 253 21.97 5.34 -12.62
CA LEU A 253 22.54 4.06 -13.05
C LEU A 253 22.30 3.77 -14.53
N PHE A 254 21.17 4.23 -15.08
CA PHE A 254 20.67 3.76 -16.39
C PHE A 254 20.49 4.84 -17.46
N LEU A 255 20.49 6.12 -17.11
CA LEU A 255 20.48 7.26 -18.05
C LEU A 255 21.82 7.99 -18.02
#